data_AF-A0A4S3ZW06-F1
#
_entry.id   AF-A0A4S3ZW06-F1
#
_cell.length_a   1.000
_cell.length_b   1.000
_cell.length_c   1.000
_cell.angle_alpha   90.00
_cell.angle_beta   90.00
_cell.angle_gamma   90.00
#
_symmetry.space_group_name_H-M   'P 1'
#
loop_
_entity.id
_entity.type
_entity.pdbx_description
1 polymer ?
#
loop_
_entity_poly.entity_id
_entity_poly.type
_entity_poly.pdbx_seq_one_letter_code
_entity_poly.pdbx_strand_id
1 'polypeptide(L)'
;MSTKLKAMALCLLISVSALGQSEIKFEGETINRIDKDGKKQGVWKLFDKDNGITIVMKMENDAFVSNVDYYRNEQRIVSQDKTDPGKYNFYVDSKPVPVKIIVENDKRKVVQENGKALDDKSQEAFFSVLEIKTMYYGGESVLRRFLANASSGDWDSSASILLKWDIDKNGAVENIKVIKSDNETFNETAIKIIQKMPRWQPVFSNGRFLKGMYNTRISFMES
;
A
#
# COMPACT_ATOMS: atom_id res chain seq x y z
N MET A 1 10.41 -11.32 20.04
CA MET A 1 9.69 -11.15 18.76
C MET A 1 9.92 -9.75 18.13
N SER A 2 10.49 -8.77 18.85
CA SER A 2 10.63 -7.36 18.41
C SER A 2 11.87 -7.01 17.58
N THR A 3 12.71 -7.97 17.20
CA THR A 3 13.86 -7.72 16.30
C THR A 3 13.58 -8.14 14.85
N LYS A 4 12.48 -8.86 14.61
CA LYS A 4 12.19 -9.48 13.30
C LYS A 4 11.45 -8.58 12.33
N LEU A 5 10.85 -7.47 12.78
CA LEU A 5 10.12 -6.54 11.90
C LEU A 5 11.02 -5.50 11.21
N LYS A 6 12.26 -5.31 11.68
CA LYS A 6 13.12 -4.19 11.26
C LYS A 6 13.92 -4.39 9.98
N ALA A 7 13.91 -5.58 9.39
CA ALA A 7 14.76 -5.90 8.24
C ALA A 7 13.93 -6.34 7.02
N MET A 8 12.99 -5.51 6.57
CA MET A 8 12.53 -5.56 5.18
C MET A 8 13.21 -4.44 4.38
N ALA A 9 14.49 -4.64 4.06
CA ALA A 9 15.07 -4.00 2.89
C ALA A 9 14.45 -4.70 1.67
N LEU A 10 13.31 -4.19 1.22
CA LEU A 10 12.62 -4.70 0.06
C LEU A 10 13.43 -4.35 -1.21
N CYS A 11 14.49 -5.12 -1.47
CA CYS A 11 15.18 -5.12 -2.75
C CYS A 11 14.26 -5.77 -3.79
N LEU A 12 13.29 -5.00 -4.29
CA LEU A 12 12.58 -5.33 -5.53
C LEU A 12 13.49 -5.05 -6.73
N LEU A 13 14.60 -5.79 -6.83
CA LEU A 13 15.31 -5.94 -8.09
C LEU A 13 14.67 -7.10 -8.84
N ILE A 14 13.63 -6.80 -9.61
CA ILE A 14 13.09 -7.78 -10.55
C ILE A 14 12.92 -7.12 -11.90
N SER A 15 13.56 -7.77 -12.86
CA SER A 15 13.65 -7.52 -14.29
C SER A 15 12.39 -6.98 -14.94
N VAL A 16 12.67 -6.14 -15.95
CA VAL A 16 11.75 -5.49 -16.88
C VAL A 16 10.84 -6.51 -17.58
N SER A 17 9.73 -6.89 -16.94
CA SER A 17 8.54 -7.38 -17.64
C SER A 17 7.32 -7.14 -16.76
N ALA A 18 6.48 -6.21 -17.19
CA ALA A 18 5.29 -5.69 -16.51
C ALA A 18 4.15 -6.73 -16.29
N LEU A 19 4.43 -8.03 -16.35
CA LEU A 19 3.46 -9.11 -16.18
C LEU A 19 3.85 -10.13 -15.09
N GLY A 20 4.98 -9.95 -14.43
CA GLY A 20 5.45 -10.90 -13.43
C GLY A 20 6.54 -10.31 -12.57
N GLN A 21 6.17 -9.40 -11.66
CA GLN A 21 7.04 -9.15 -10.52
C GLN A 21 7.15 -10.48 -9.77
N SER A 22 8.34 -11.10 -9.80
CA SER A 22 8.59 -12.38 -9.17
C SER A 22 8.26 -12.34 -7.67
N GLU A 23 7.87 -13.50 -7.15
CA GLU A 23 7.44 -13.68 -5.77
C GLU A 23 8.50 -13.17 -4.80
N ILE A 24 8.13 -12.26 -3.89
CA ILE A 24 9.00 -11.88 -2.78
C ILE A 24 8.97 -13.05 -1.80
N LYS A 25 10.06 -13.81 -1.72
CA LYS A 25 10.23 -14.86 -0.71
C LYS A 25 11.05 -14.32 0.46
N PHE A 26 10.52 -14.38 1.67
CA PHE A 26 11.19 -13.92 2.87
C PHE A 26 10.83 -14.82 4.05
N GLU A 27 11.83 -15.34 4.75
CA GLU A 27 11.65 -16.28 5.88
C GLU A 27 10.73 -17.48 5.56
N GLY A 28 10.73 -17.96 4.31
CA GLY A 28 9.89 -19.07 3.85
C GLY A 28 8.45 -18.67 3.50
N GLU A 29 8.06 -17.40 3.70
CA GLU A 29 6.79 -16.86 3.25
C GLU A 29 6.90 -16.28 1.84
N THR A 30 5.84 -16.43 1.05
CA THR A 30 5.67 -15.67 -0.18
C THR A 30 4.79 -14.45 0.09
N ILE A 31 5.37 -13.27 -0.10
CA ILE A 31 4.79 -11.97 0.29
C ILE A 31 4.14 -11.27 -0.91
N ASN A 32 2.94 -10.70 -0.69
CA ASN A 32 2.19 -9.86 -1.64
C ASN A 32 2.01 -10.49 -3.03
N ARG A 33 1.85 -11.81 -3.09
CA ARG A 33 1.80 -12.56 -4.35
C ARG A 33 0.47 -12.40 -5.06
N ILE A 34 0.58 -12.20 -6.37
CA ILE A 34 -0.49 -12.34 -7.34
C ILE A 34 -0.14 -13.55 -8.21
N ASP A 35 -1.06 -14.49 -8.38
CA ASP A 35 -0.85 -15.62 -9.29
C ASP A 35 -1.14 -15.26 -10.75
N LYS A 36 -0.94 -16.24 -11.64
CA LYS A 36 -1.14 -16.11 -13.08
C LYS A 36 -2.57 -15.69 -13.47
N ASP A 37 -3.56 -15.94 -12.61
CA ASP A 37 -4.96 -15.63 -12.85
C ASP A 37 -5.35 -14.28 -12.22
N GLY A 38 -4.36 -13.53 -11.71
CA GLY A 38 -4.55 -12.21 -11.11
C GLY A 38 -5.09 -12.26 -9.68
N LYS A 39 -5.04 -13.42 -9.01
CA LYS A 39 -5.59 -13.61 -7.66
C LYS A 39 -4.53 -13.40 -6.58
N LYS A 40 -4.94 -12.77 -5.48
CA LYS A 40 -4.11 -12.60 -4.27
C LYS A 40 -3.91 -13.91 -3.54
N GLN A 41 -2.66 -14.20 -3.22
CA GLN A 41 -2.22 -15.42 -2.56
C GLN A 41 -1.17 -15.11 -1.49
N GLY A 42 -0.98 -16.02 -0.54
CA GLY A 42 0.10 -15.96 0.44
C GLY A 42 -0.08 -14.89 1.52
N VAL A 43 1.02 -14.47 2.13
CA VAL A 43 1.01 -13.45 3.18
C VAL A 43 1.06 -12.07 2.53
N TRP A 44 0.16 -11.19 2.94
CA TRP A 44 0.11 -9.81 2.49
C TRP A 44 0.55 -8.90 3.62
N LYS A 45 1.59 -8.10 3.35
CA LYS A 45 2.16 -7.11 4.26
C LYS A 45 2.09 -5.75 3.59
N LEU A 46 1.45 -4.78 4.26
CA LEU A 46 1.35 -3.40 3.81
C LEU A 46 2.17 -2.50 4.74
N PHE A 47 2.76 -1.47 4.15
CA PHE A 47 3.80 -0.64 4.75
C PHE A 47 3.38 0.83 4.79
N ASP A 48 3.70 1.51 5.88
CA ASP A 48 3.62 2.96 5.92
C ASP A 48 4.76 3.62 5.11
N LYS A 49 4.73 4.96 5.07
CA LYS A 49 5.73 5.79 4.37
C LYS A 49 7.16 5.63 4.88
N ASP A 50 7.32 5.15 6.12
CA ASP A 50 8.60 4.94 6.80
C ASP A 50 9.04 3.47 6.67
N ASN A 51 8.37 2.69 5.82
CA ASN A 51 8.56 1.26 5.56
C ASN A 51 8.24 0.36 6.78
N GLY A 52 7.51 0.86 7.77
CA GLY A 52 6.99 0.08 8.89
C GLY A 52 5.84 -0.82 8.43
N ILE A 53 5.84 -2.09 8.84
CA ILE A 53 4.70 -3.00 8.60
C ILE A 53 3.51 -2.52 9.43
N THR A 54 2.40 -2.23 8.76
CA THR A 54 1.19 -1.69 9.38
C THR A 54 -0.01 -2.62 9.23
N ILE A 55 -0.09 -3.42 8.18
CA ILE A 55 -1.21 -4.35 7.99
C ILE A 55 -0.67 -5.70 7.53
N VAL A 56 -1.10 -6.78 8.19
CA VAL A 56 -0.73 -8.15 7.86
C VAL A 56 -1.99 -9.00 7.75
N MET A 57 -2.07 -9.79 6.68
CA MET A 57 -3.15 -10.78 6.46
C MET A 57 -2.64 -11.92 5.59
N LYS A 58 -3.31 -13.06 5.58
CA LYS A 58 -3.07 -14.15 4.64
C LYS A 58 -4.26 -14.28 3.70
N MET A 59 -3.97 -14.46 2.41
CA MET A 59 -4.95 -14.56 1.35
C MET A 59 -4.80 -15.85 0.55
N GLU A 60 -5.92 -16.42 0.14
CA GLU A 60 -5.98 -17.51 -0.84
C GLU A 60 -7.13 -17.22 -1.82
N ASN A 61 -6.82 -17.18 -3.12
CA ASN A 61 -7.79 -16.92 -4.20
C ASN A 61 -8.63 -15.64 -4.00
N ASP A 62 -7.99 -14.51 -3.65
CA ASP A 62 -8.64 -13.23 -3.28
C ASP A 62 -9.44 -13.23 -1.96
N ALA A 63 -9.53 -14.35 -1.23
CA ALA A 63 -10.22 -14.42 0.07
C ALA A 63 -9.27 -14.34 1.25
N PHE A 64 -9.69 -13.71 2.34
CA PHE A 64 -8.95 -13.72 3.60
C PHE A 64 -9.04 -15.09 4.27
N VAL A 65 -7.89 -15.69 4.58
CA VAL A 65 -7.81 -16.95 5.34
C VAL A 65 -7.25 -16.77 6.75
N SER A 66 -6.71 -15.59 7.05
CA SER A 66 -6.43 -15.10 8.40
C SER A 66 -7.23 -13.82 8.66
N ASN A 67 -7.28 -13.41 9.93
CA ASN A 67 -7.69 -12.06 10.30
C ASN A 67 -6.78 -11.02 9.62
N VAL A 68 -7.29 -9.78 9.53
CA VAL A 68 -6.48 -8.63 9.12
C VAL A 68 -5.97 -7.96 10.40
N ASP A 69 -4.68 -8.12 10.67
CA ASP A 69 -4.02 -7.52 11.81
C ASP A 69 -3.43 -6.15 11.44
N TYR A 70 -3.71 -5.14 12.24
CA TYR A 70 -3.26 -3.76 12.07
C TYR A 70 -2.29 -3.39 13.18
N TYR A 71 -1.16 -2.80 12.82
CA TYR A 71 -0.02 -2.52 13.67
C TYR A 71 0.33 -1.03 13.69
N ARG A 72 0.85 -0.59 14.83
CA ARG A 72 1.53 0.70 15.01
C ARG A 72 2.71 0.48 15.93
N ASN A 73 3.89 0.98 15.54
CA ASN A 73 5.12 0.83 16.33
C ASN A 73 5.36 -0.64 16.75
N GLU A 74 5.18 -1.58 15.82
CA GLU A 74 5.31 -3.03 16.03
C GLU A 74 4.28 -3.65 17.00
N GLN A 75 3.38 -2.87 17.59
CA GLN A 75 2.30 -3.35 18.44
C GLN A 75 1.03 -3.54 17.61
N ARG A 76 0.38 -4.70 17.76
CA ARG A 76 -0.93 -4.92 17.17
C ARG A 76 -1.96 -4.06 17.90
N ILE A 77 -2.65 -3.21 17.16
CA ILE A 77 -3.68 -2.28 17.68
C ILE A 77 -5.08 -2.83 17.41
N VAL A 78 -5.30 -3.38 16.22
CA VAL A 78 -6.60 -3.92 15.80
C VAL A 78 -6.40 -5.27 15.12
N SER A 79 -7.34 -6.19 15.31
CA SER A 79 -7.50 -7.38 14.46
C SER A 79 -8.94 -7.39 13.95
N GLN A 80 -9.16 -7.32 12.65
CA GLN A 80 -10.47 -7.50 12.04
C GLN A 80 -10.71 -8.98 11.72
N ASP A 81 -11.90 -9.48 12.05
CA ASP A 81 -12.25 -10.88 11.81
C ASP A 81 -12.33 -11.20 10.31
N LYS A 82 -11.79 -12.35 9.92
CA LYS A 82 -11.75 -12.78 8.51
C LYS A 82 -13.11 -13.18 7.94
N THR A 83 -14.04 -13.60 8.78
CA THR A 83 -15.37 -14.10 8.41
C THR A 83 -16.45 -13.03 8.57
N ASP A 84 -16.24 -12.07 9.47
CA ASP A 84 -17.16 -10.97 9.75
C ASP A 84 -16.42 -9.62 9.75
N PRO A 85 -16.44 -8.88 8.62
CA PRO A 85 -15.72 -7.61 8.51
C PRO A 85 -16.25 -6.50 9.43
N GLY A 86 -17.39 -6.72 10.11
CA GLY A 86 -17.93 -5.82 11.13
C GLY A 86 -17.37 -6.05 12.54
N LYS A 87 -16.67 -7.18 12.76
CA LYS A 87 -16.09 -7.55 14.06
C LYS A 87 -14.61 -7.27 14.12
N TYR A 88 -14.20 -6.67 15.23
CA TYR A 88 -12.82 -6.32 15.50
C TYR A 88 -12.45 -6.70 16.93
N ASN A 89 -11.17 -6.95 17.16
CA ASN A 89 -10.55 -6.88 18.48
C ASN A 89 -9.67 -5.64 18.53
N PHE A 90 -9.91 -4.77 19.50
CA PHE A 90 -9.01 -3.66 19.84
C PHE A 90 -8.09 -4.10 20.97
N TYR A 91 -6.79 -3.84 20.86
CA TYR A 91 -5.80 -4.32 21.83
C TYR A 91 -5.45 -3.21 22.82
N VAL A 92 -5.74 -3.44 24.10
CA VAL A 92 -5.35 -2.59 25.23
C VAL A 92 -4.41 -3.40 26.12
N ASP A 93 -3.19 -2.91 26.35
CA ASP A 93 -2.15 -3.63 27.09
C ASP A 93 -1.95 -5.08 26.59
N SER A 94 -1.95 -5.25 25.25
CA SER A 94 -1.85 -6.55 24.56
C SER A 94 -3.03 -7.52 24.79
N LYS A 95 -4.09 -7.11 25.48
CA LYS A 95 -5.31 -7.90 25.67
C LYS A 95 -6.37 -7.51 24.63
N PRO A 96 -6.98 -8.48 23.92
CA PRO A 96 -8.03 -8.20 22.96
C PRO A 96 -9.33 -7.80 23.68
N VAL A 97 -9.95 -6.72 23.21
CA VAL A 97 -11.29 -6.28 23.59
C VAL A 97 -12.15 -6.36 22.33
N PRO A 98 -13.16 -7.25 22.28
CA PRO A 98 -14.08 -7.33 21.15
C PRO A 98 -14.87 -6.02 21.00
N VAL A 99 -14.85 -5.45 19.80
CA VAL A 99 -15.52 -4.20 19.47
C VAL A 99 -16.16 -4.26 18.08
N LYS A 100 -17.14 -3.37 17.87
CA LYS A 100 -17.77 -3.11 16.58
C LYS A 100 -17.82 -1.62 16.29
N ILE A 101 -17.90 -1.28 15.02
CA ILE A 101 -18.12 0.09 14.58
C ILE A 101 -19.63 0.29 14.44
N ILE A 102 -20.16 1.31 15.10
CA ILE A 102 -21.55 1.77 14.92
C ILE A 102 -21.55 3.17 14.33
N VAL A 103 -22.67 3.56 13.72
CA VAL A 103 -22.91 4.93 13.29
C VAL A 103 -24.03 5.51 14.15
N GLU A 104 -23.76 6.64 14.79
CA GLU A 104 -24.70 7.35 15.65
C GLU A 104 -24.58 8.85 15.36
N ASN A 105 -25.68 9.51 15.00
CA ASN A 105 -25.71 10.94 14.62
C ASN A 105 -24.65 11.28 13.56
N ASP A 106 -24.60 10.50 12.47
CA ASP A 106 -23.63 10.61 11.36
C ASP A 106 -22.15 10.48 11.75
N LYS A 107 -21.86 10.03 12.98
CA LYS A 107 -20.50 9.80 13.47
C LYS A 107 -20.25 8.31 13.68
N ARG A 108 -19.10 7.83 13.20
CA ARG A 108 -18.62 6.48 13.49
C ARG A 108 -18.11 6.43 14.93
N LYS A 109 -18.55 5.45 15.70
CA LYS A 109 -18.07 5.16 17.06
C LYS A 109 -17.61 3.71 17.17
N VAL A 110 -16.64 3.46 18.05
CA VAL A 110 -16.20 2.11 18.40
C VAL A 110 -16.80 1.73 19.75
N VAL A 111 -17.56 0.63 19.77
CA VAL A 111 -18.26 0.16 20.99
C VAL A 111 -17.88 -1.28 21.29
N GLN A 112 -17.82 -1.60 22.59
CA GLN A 112 -17.68 -2.97 23.08
C GLN A 112 -19.00 -3.75 22.91
N GLU A 113 -18.99 -5.06 23.15
CA GLU A 113 -20.17 -5.92 23.04
C GLU A 113 -21.35 -5.47 23.93
N ASN A 114 -21.06 -4.94 25.12
CA ASN A 114 -22.04 -4.39 26.05
C ASN A 114 -22.60 -3.01 25.62
N GLY A 115 -22.19 -2.49 24.46
CA GLY A 115 -22.63 -1.20 23.92
C GLY A 115 -21.86 0.01 24.46
N LYS A 116 -20.94 -0.16 25.41
CA LYS A 116 -20.11 0.94 25.93
C LYS A 116 -19.12 1.39 24.86
N ALA A 117 -19.12 2.69 24.55
CA ALA A 117 -18.13 3.30 23.66
C ALA A 117 -16.73 3.29 24.29
N LEU A 118 -15.70 3.13 23.45
CA LEU A 118 -14.32 3.40 23.85
C LEU A 118 -14.14 4.91 24.12
N ASP A 119 -13.15 5.26 24.94
CA ASP A 119 -12.75 6.67 25.11
C ASP A 119 -12.20 7.27 23.80
N ASP A 120 -12.17 8.59 23.70
CA ASP A 120 -11.80 9.30 22.47
C ASP A 120 -10.41 8.93 21.95
N LYS A 121 -9.42 8.78 22.85
CA LYS A 121 -8.05 8.40 22.49
C LYS A 121 -8.00 7.00 21.92
N SER A 122 -8.73 6.06 22.53
CA SER A 122 -8.84 4.68 22.03
C SER A 122 -9.56 4.62 20.67
N GLN A 123 -10.61 5.43 20.47
CA GLN A 123 -11.30 5.52 19.18
C GLN A 123 -10.37 6.11 18.09
N GLU A 124 -9.64 7.17 18.40
CA GLU A 124 -8.65 7.75 17.49
C GLU A 124 -7.59 6.72 17.11
N ALA A 125 -7.02 6.02 18.10
CA ALA A 125 -6.02 4.97 17.87
C ALA A 125 -6.56 3.83 16.99
N PHE A 126 -7.81 3.42 17.21
CA PHE A 126 -8.48 2.40 16.39
C PHE A 126 -8.63 2.86 14.94
N PHE A 127 -9.21 4.03 14.67
CA PHE A 127 -9.46 4.47 13.29
C PHE A 127 -8.19 4.81 12.53
N SER A 128 -7.16 5.31 13.21
CA SER A 128 -5.92 5.75 12.57
C SER A 128 -5.02 4.61 12.05
N VAL A 129 -5.37 3.33 12.29
CA VAL A 129 -4.69 2.18 11.67
C VAL A 129 -5.47 1.51 10.55
N LEU A 130 -6.77 1.80 10.39
CA LEU A 130 -7.65 1.07 9.46
C LEU A 130 -7.46 1.41 7.98
N GLU A 131 -6.63 2.39 7.68
CA GLU A 131 -6.41 2.85 6.32
C GLU A 131 -4.93 3.01 6.00
N ILE A 132 -4.57 2.60 4.79
CA ILE A 132 -3.27 2.86 4.19
C ILE A 132 -3.45 3.41 2.78
N LYS A 133 -2.62 4.38 2.42
CA LYS A 133 -2.63 4.97 1.08
C LYS A 133 -1.77 4.15 0.12
N THR A 134 -1.98 4.39 -1.17
CA THR A 134 -1.12 3.81 -2.20
C THR A 134 0.31 4.33 -2.04
N MET A 135 1.28 3.47 -2.34
CA MET A 135 2.70 3.79 -2.17
C MET A 135 3.54 2.98 -3.16
N TYR A 136 4.57 3.59 -3.72
CA TYR A 136 5.61 2.84 -4.42
C TYR A 136 6.34 1.97 -3.39
N TYR A 137 6.55 0.68 -3.67
CA TYR A 137 7.25 -0.16 -2.70
C TYR A 137 8.67 0.36 -2.45
N GLY A 138 9.02 0.52 -1.17
CA GLY A 138 10.26 1.21 -0.74
C GLY A 138 10.08 2.72 -0.51
N GLY A 139 8.90 3.27 -0.79
CA GLY A 139 8.54 4.65 -0.48
C GLY A 139 8.94 5.67 -1.55
N GLU A 140 8.70 6.94 -1.22
CA GLU A 140 8.90 8.07 -2.15
C GLU A 140 10.36 8.25 -2.56
N SER A 141 11.32 7.97 -1.67
CA SER A 141 12.74 8.09 -1.96
C SER A 141 13.21 7.12 -3.04
N VAL A 142 12.68 5.88 -3.03
CA VAL A 142 12.97 4.86 -4.05
C VAL A 142 12.31 5.24 -5.36
N LEU A 143 11.05 5.71 -5.33
CA LEU A 143 10.37 6.23 -6.52
C LEU A 143 11.16 7.36 -7.18
N ARG A 144 11.60 8.36 -6.39
CA ARG A 144 12.38 9.50 -6.90
C ARG A 144 13.67 9.04 -7.57
N ARG A 145 14.37 8.09 -6.97
CA ARG A 145 15.59 7.50 -7.54
C ARG A 145 15.32 6.75 -8.84
N PHE A 146 14.27 5.94 -8.88
CA PHE A 146 13.85 5.24 -10.10
C PHE A 146 13.57 6.25 -11.22
N LEU A 147 12.79 7.30 -10.93
CA LEU A 147 12.45 8.32 -11.91
C LEU A 147 13.67 9.09 -12.41
N ALA A 148 14.54 9.54 -11.51
CA ALA A 148 15.77 10.26 -11.88
C ALA A 148 16.69 9.41 -12.78
N ASN A 149 16.87 8.14 -12.44
CA ASN A 149 17.67 7.22 -13.26
C ASN A 149 17.00 6.90 -14.61
N ALA A 150 15.66 6.83 -14.65
CA ALA A 150 14.94 6.51 -15.86
C ALA A 150 14.79 7.71 -16.81
N SER A 151 14.87 8.95 -16.28
CA SER A 151 14.84 10.18 -17.05
C SER A 151 16.22 10.77 -17.36
N SER A 152 17.31 10.20 -16.84
CA SER A 152 18.67 10.61 -17.21
C SER A 152 19.00 10.23 -18.66
N GLY A 153 19.69 11.12 -19.36
CA GLY A 153 20.13 10.94 -20.74
C GLY A 153 20.74 12.23 -21.28
N ASP A 154 21.28 12.16 -22.50
CA ASP A 154 21.76 13.33 -23.23
C ASP A 154 20.56 13.93 -23.97
N TRP A 155 19.99 15.00 -23.42
CA TRP A 155 18.78 15.64 -23.92
C TRP A 155 19.12 17.02 -24.47
N ASP A 156 18.61 17.34 -25.66
CA ASP A 156 18.81 18.65 -26.29
C ASP A 156 17.99 19.79 -25.64
N SER A 157 17.14 19.47 -24.65
CA SER A 157 16.36 20.46 -23.90
C SER A 157 15.85 19.89 -22.58
N SER A 158 15.58 20.78 -21.62
CA SER A 158 14.97 20.42 -20.34
C SER A 158 13.44 20.36 -20.43
N ALA A 159 12.83 19.47 -19.65
CA ALA A 159 11.38 19.36 -19.57
C ALA A 159 10.91 18.91 -18.18
N SER A 160 9.77 19.43 -17.73
CA SER A 160 9.08 18.96 -16.53
C SER A 160 7.68 18.49 -16.92
N ILE A 161 7.37 17.24 -16.62
CA ILE A 161 6.09 16.62 -16.98
C ILE A 161 5.41 16.15 -15.70
N LEU A 162 4.25 16.72 -15.41
CA LEU A 162 3.36 16.25 -14.35
C LEU A 162 2.46 15.15 -14.91
N LEU A 163 2.60 13.94 -14.40
CA LEU A 163 1.76 12.79 -14.76
C LEU A 163 0.90 12.36 -13.58
N LYS A 164 -0.24 11.76 -13.90
CA LYS A 164 -1.13 11.05 -12.98
C LYS A 164 -1.41 9.66 -13.52
N TRP A 165 -1.52 8.68 -12.64
CA TRP A 165 -1.95 7.33 -12.99
C TRP A 165 -2.79 6.73 -11.86
N ASP A 166 -3.53 5.69 -12.20
CA ASP A 166 -4.29 4.90 -11.25
C ASP A 166 -3.46 3.67 -10.84
N ILE A 167 -3.69 3.20 -9.62
CA ILE A 167 -3.13 1.96 -9.09
C ILE A 167 -4.31 1.04 -8.84
N ASP A 168 -4.35 -0.12 -9.48
CA ASP A 168 -5.44 -1.07 -9.32
C ASP A 168 -5.40 -1.76 -7.94
N LYS A 169 -6.39 -2.61 -7.65
CA LYS A 169 -6.45 -3.33 -6.36
C LYS A 169 -5.30 -4.33 -6.15
N ASN A 170 -4.55 -4.68 -7.20
CA ASN A 170 -3.42 -5.60 -7.20
C ASN A 170 -2.07 -4.87 -7.23
N GLY A 171 -2.08 -3.55 -7.33
CA GLY A 171 -0.91 -2.69 -7.41
C GLY A 171 -0.44 -2.36 -8.82
N ALA A 172 -1.09 -2.84 -9.87
CA ALA A 172 -0.72 -2.53 -11.24
C ALA A 172 -0.97 -1.05 -11.56
N VAL A 173 -0.07 -0.45 -12.33
CA VAL A 173 -0.21 0.92 -12.83
C VAL A 173 -1.12 0.92 -14.06
N GLU A 174 -2.15 1.77 -14.06
CA GLU A 174 -3.14 1.91 -15.13
C GLU A 174 -3.41 3.39 -15.43
N ASN A 175 -4.09 3.68 -16.55
CA ASN A 175 -4.65 5.00 -16.86
C ASN A 175 -3.68 6.19 -16.73
N ILE A 176 -2.45 6.02 -17.24
CA ILE A 176 -1.42 7.06 -17.19
C ILE A 176 -1.85 8.25 -18.07
N LYS A 177 -1.81 9.45 -17.49
CA LYS A 177 -2.21 10.71 -18.14
C LYS A 177 -1.16 11.78 -17.86
N VAL A 178 -0.79 12.53 -18.89
CA VAL A 178 -0.06 13.79 -18.74
C VAL A 178 -1.08 14.85 -18.33
N ILE A 179 -0.82 15.52 -17.20
CA ILE A 179 -1.66 16.59 -16.66
C ILE A 179 -1.13 17.96 -17.08
N LYS A 180 0.20 18.12 -17.06
CA LYS A 180 0.89 19.32 -17.52
C LYS A 180 2.24 18.93 -18.08
N SER A 181 2.63 19.54 -19.19
CA SER A 181 3.95 19.36 -19.79
C SER A 181 4.50 20.71 -20.22
N ASP A 182 5.77 20.95 -19.94
CA ASP A 182 6.49 22.11 -20.43
C ASP A 182 7.07 21.87 -21.85
N ASN A 183 7.18 20.61 -22.27
CA ASN A 183 7.62 20.21 -23.61
C ASN A 183 6.99 18.87 -24.01
N GLU A 184 6.07 18.88 -24.98
CA GLU A 184 5.28 17.71 -25.36
C GLU A 184 6.09 16.57 -25.98
N THR A 185 7.28 16.86 -26.53
CA THR A 185 8.14 15.83 -27.16
C THR A 185 8.59 14.75 -26.16
N PHE A 186 8.62 15.08 -24.86
CA PHE A 186 9.00 14.16 -23.79
C PHE A 186 7.81 13.34 -23.23
N ASN A 187 6.57 13.65 -23.61
CA ASN A 187 5.37 13.03 -23.04
C ASN A 187 5.34 11.52 -23.20
N GLU A 188 5.63 11.02 -24.40
CA GLU A 188 5.63 9.58 -24.69
C GLU A 188 6.71 8.86 -23.87
N THR A 189 7.91 9.43 -23.79
CA THR A 189 9.01 8.91 -22.98
C THR A 189 8.63 8.86 -21.50
N ALA A 190 8.04 9.93 -20.97
CA ALA A 190 7.57 9.99 -19.59
C ALA A 190 6.51 8.91 -19.30
N ILE A 191 5.54 8.71 -20.20
CA ILE A 191 4.54 7.64 -20.09
C ILE A 191 5.23 6.26 -20.06
N LYS A 192 6.18 6.00 -20.96
CA LYS A 192 6.94 4.74 -21.01
C LYS A 192 7.73 4.48 -19.72
N ILE A 193 8.27 5.52 -19.08
CA ILE A 193 8.95 5.39 -17.77
C ILE A 193 7.95 4.91 -16.72
N ILE A 194 6.76 5.52 -16.63
CA ILE A 194 5.72 5.11 -15.68
C ILE A 194 5.24 3.68 -15.96
N GLN A 195 5.08 3.29 -17.23
CA GLN A 195 4.68 1.93 -17.63
C GLN A 195 5.67 0.84 -17.20
N LYS A 196 6.95 1.19 -17.03
CA LYS A 196 8.01 0.28 -16.58
C LYS A 196 8.03 0.09 -15.05
N MET A 197 7.20 0.82 -14.30
CA MET A 197 7.18 0.67 -12.86
C MET A 197 6.73 -0.73 -12.45
N PRO A 198 7.32 -1.29 -11.37
CA PRO A 198 6.79 -2.48 -10.75
C PRO A 198 5.40 -2.21 -10.16
N ARG A 199 4.73 -3.26 -9.66
CA ARG A 199 3.50 -3.06 -8.89
C ARG A 199 3.77 -2.18 -7.68
N TRP A 200 2.74 -1.45 -7.29
CA TRP A 200 2.67 -0.58 -6.14
C TRP A 200 1.94 -1.28 -5.00
N GLN A 201 2.05 -0.70 -3.81
CA GLN A 201 1.08 -0.95 -2.77
C GLN A 201 -0.25 -0.27 -3.15
N PRO A 202 -1.36 -1.03 -3.24
CA PRO A 202 -2.69 -0.45 -3.45
C PRO A 202 -3.19 0.28 -2.20
N VAL A 203 -4.31 1.00 -2.32
CA VAL A 203 -5.04 1.50 -1.14
C VAL A 203 -5.64 0.31 -0.41
N PHE A 204 -5.61 0.35 0.93
CA PHE A 204 -6.36 -0.56 1.77
C PHE A 204 -7.15 0.25 2.79
N SER A 205 -8.45 0.01 2.90
CA SER A 205 -9.31 0.72 3.85
C SER A 205 -10.43 -0.21 4.32
N ASN A 206 -10.65 -0.25 5.63
CA ASN A 206 -11.74 -1.02 6.27
C ASN A 206 -11.80 -2.48 5.78
N GLY A 207 -10.66 -3.17 5.72
CA GLY A 207 -10.58 -4.57 5.32
C GLY A 207 -10.65 -4.82 3.81
N ARG A 208 -10.48 -3.79 2.96
CA ARG A 208 -10.62 -3.94 1.50
C ARG A 208 -9.47 -3.30 0.74
N PHE A 209 -8.98 -4.03 -0.27
CA PHE A 209 -8.12 -3.47 -1.31
C PHE A 209 -8.94 -2.61 -2.26
N LEU A 210 -8.51 -1.36 -2.46
CA LEU A 210 -9.18 -0.37 -3.29
C LEU A 210 -8.21 0.20 -4.34
N LYS A 211 -8.76 0.82 -5.38
CA LYS A 211 -7.96 1.57 -6.35
C LYS A 211 -7.34 2.80 -5.68
N GLY A 212 -6.08 3.04 -5.99
CA GLY A 212 -5.36 4.26 -5.64
C GLY A 212 -5.17 5.16 -6.85
N MET A 213 -4.65 6.35 -6.58
CA MET A 213 -4.19 7.28 -7.60
C MET A 213 -2.91 7.91 -7.07
N TYR A 214 -1.95 8.12 -7.97
CA TYR A 214 -0.73 8.86 -7.67
C TYR A 214 -0.44 9.87 -8.79
N ASN A 215 0.25 10.95 -8.44
CA ASN A 215 0.77 11.90 -9.40
C ASN A 215 2.12 12.41 -8.94
N THR A 216 3.01 12.65 -9.90
CA THR A 216 4.32 13.26 -9.63
C THR A 216 4.88 13.88 -10.90
N ARG A 217 5.94 14.67 -10.73
CA ARG A 217 6.70 15.23 -11.85
C ARG A 217 7.88 14.32 -12.20
N ILE A 218 8.11 14.15 -13.49
CA ILE A 218 9.37 13.67 -14.05
C ILE A 218 10.09 14.87 -14.65
N SER A 219 11.38 15.00 -14.35
CA SER A 219 12.23 16.05 -14.89
C SER A 219 13.29 15.45 -15.80
N PHE A 220 13.40 15.99 -17.00
CA PHE A 220 14.47 15.77 -17.96
C PHE A 220 15.35 17.02 -17.92
N MET A 221 16.66 16.84 -17.82
CA MET A 221 17.62 17.93 -17.75
C MET A 221 18.44 17.93 -19.03
N GLU A 222 18.56 19.09 -19.66
CA GLU A 222 19.49 19.31 -20.76
C GLU A 222 20.92 19.06 -20.29
N SER A 223 21.70 18.42 -21.16
CA SER A 223 23.12 18.08 -20.94
C SER A 223 24.06 19.17 -21.40
#